data_AF-A0A7Z0QE20-F1
#
_entry.id   AF-A0A7Z0QE20-F1
#
_cell.length_a   1.000
_cell.length_b   1.000
_cell.length_c   1.000
_cell.angle_alpha   90.00
_cell.angle_beta   90.00
_cell.angle_gamma   90.00
#
_symmetry.space_group_name_H-M   'P 1'
#
loop_
_entity.id
_entity.type
_entity.pdbx_description
1 polymer ?
#
loop_
_entity_poly.entity_id
_entity_poly.type
_entity_poly.pdbx_seq_one_letter_code
_entity_poly.pdbx_strand_id
1 'polypeptide(L)'
;MPRYYFHILNGKMLIDDVGVEVADTEAAKLEAVKYAGNVLTSEHPTDMWKGIPWELKVTDGPSPKEGRTLLTLTLTAEINPT
;
A
#
# COMPACT_ATOMS: atom_id res chain seq x y z
N MET A 1 4.93 -10.80 -18.02
CA MET A 1 4.93 -10.76 -16.55
C MET A 1 3.65 -10.06 -16.12
N PRO A 2 2.92 -10.53 -15.09
CA PRO A 2 1.76 -9.81 -14.58
C PRO A 2 2.14 -8.43 -14.06
N ARG A 3 1.23 -7.46 -14.25
CA ARG A 3 1.37 -6.09 -13.77
C ARG A 3 0.47 -5.89 -12.55
N TYR A 4 1.01 -5.29 -11.51
CA TYR A 4 0.31 -5.03 -10.25
C TYR A 4 0.35 -3.54 -9.94
N TYR A 5 -0.70 -3.03 -9.31
CA TYR A 5 -0.86 -1.61 -8.99
C TYR A 5 -0.95 -1.42 -7.48
N PHE A 6 -0.26 -0.40 -6.94
CA PHE A 6 0.00 -0.22 -5.52
C PHE A 6 -0.67 1.05 -4.99
N HIS A 7 -1.93 0.95 -4.55
CA HIS A 7 -2.75 2.09 -4.17
C HIS A 7 -2.77 2.32 -2.65
N ILE A 8 -2.58 3.56 -2.22
CA ILE A 8 -2.76 3.96 -0.82
C ILE A 8 -4.15 4.55 -0.70
N LEU A 9 -4.99 3.99 0.18
CA LEU A 9 -6.41 4.34 0.23
C LEU A 9 -6.81 5.10 1.51
N ASN A 10 -6.04 4.98 2.58
CA ASN A 10 -6.32 5.63 3.86
C ASN A 10 -5.19 6.59 4.25
N GLY A 11 -5.56 7.79 4.71
CA GLY A 11 -4.66 8.94 4.84
C GLY A 11 -4.66 9.78 3.56
N LYS A 12 -3.50 9.94 2.92
CA LYS A 12 -3.37 10.57 1.60
C LYS A 12 -3.66 9.53 0.52
N MET A 13 -4.84 9.62 -0.11
CA MET A 13 -5.20 8.70 -1.18
C MET A 13 -4.26 8.90 -2.38
N LEU A 14 -3.55 7.83 -2.75
CA LEU A 14 -2.66 7.79 -3.90
C LEU A 14 -3.03 6.59 -4.76
N ILE A 15 -3.50 6.89 -5.97
CA ILE A 15 -3.85 5.87 -6.96
C ILE A 15 -2.68 5.68 -7.90
N ASP A 16 -2.07 4.51 -7.85
CA ASP A 16 -1.10 4.06 -8.85
C ASP A 16 -1.80 3.61 -10.14
N ASP A 17 -1.63 4.37 -11.22
CA ASP A 17 -2.16 4.07 -12.55
C ASP A 17 -1.10 3.48 -13.50
N VAL A 18 0.15 3.36 -13.05
CA VAL A 18 1.29 2.86 -13.85
C VAL A 18 1.54 1.38 -13.58
N GLY A 19 1.58 1.01 -12.30
CA GLY A 19 1.87 -0.33 -11.83
C GLY A 19 3.30 -0.81 -12.14
N VAL A 20 3.62 -1.99 -11.61
CA VAL A 20 4.93 -2.64 -11.74
C VAL A 20 4.75 -4.05 -12.29
N GLU A 21 5.56 -4.43 -13.27
CA GLU A 21 5.64 -5.81 -13.75
C GLU A 21 6.57 -6.63 -12.86
N VAL A 22 6.04 -7.71 -12.28
CA VAL A 22 6.82 -8.66 -11.48
C VAL A 22 6.48 -10.09 -11.90
N ALA A 23 7.33 -11.04 -11.56
CA ALA A 23 7.23 -12.42 -12.04
C ALA A 23 5.94 -13.11 -11.56
N ASP A 24 5.61 -12.98 -10.27
CA ASP A 24 4.50 -13.66 -9.61
C ASP A 24 4.03 -12.91 -8.35
N THR A 25 3.09 -13.50 -7.63
CA THR A 25 2.52 -12.92 -6.40
C THR A 25 3.53 -12.82 -5.26
N GLU A 26 4.55 -13.69 -5.19
CA GLU A 26 5.59 -13.58 -4.15
C GLU A 26 6.48 -12.36 -4.41
N ALA A 27 6.84 -12.13 -5.67
CA ALA A 27 7.53 -10.91 -6.07
C ALA A 27 6.68 -9.65 -5.78
N ALA A 28 5.36 -9.72 -5.99
CA ALA A 28 4.44 -8.62 -5.65
C ALA A 28 4.37 -8.33 -4.15
N LYS A 29 4.42 -9.36 -3.28
CA LYS A 29 4.49 -9.17 -1.83
C LYS A 29 5.76 -8.44 -1.41
N LEU A 30 6.90 -8.85 -1.94
CA LEU A 30 8.18 -8.20 -1.65
C LEU A 30 8.16 -6.73 -2.09
N GLU A 31 7.62 -6.46 -3.28
CA GLU A 31 7.50 -5.10 -3.80
C GLU A 31 6.54 -4.25 -2.96
N ALA A 32 5.43 -4.82 -2.49
CA ALA A 32 4.47 -4.13 -1.62
C ALA A 32 5.12 -3.67 -0.30
N VAL A 33 5.93 -4.53 0.32
CA VAL A 33 6.65 -4.20 1.58
C VAL A 33 7.69 -3.10 1.33
N LYS A 34 8.47 -3.19 0.25
CA LYS A 34 9.44 -2.15 -0.12
C LYS A 34 8.75 -0.81 -0.37
N TYR A 35 7.68 -0.81 -1.16
CA TYR A 35 6.90 0.38 -1.47
C TYR A 35 6.32 1.01 -0.21
N ALA A 36 5.70 0.21 0.68
CA ALA A 36 5.20 0.68 1.96
C ALA A 36 6.31 1.33 2.81
N GLY A 37 7.47 0.68 2.93
CA GLY A 37 8.62 1.23 3.65
C GLY A 37 9.08 2.58 3.09
N ASN A 38 9.19 2.70 1.77
CA ASN A 38 9.58 3.94 1.11
C ASN A 38 8.57 5.07 1.36
N VAL A 39 7.28 4.78 1.26
CA VAL A 39 6.23 5.79 1.51
C VAL A 39 6.18 6.21 2.98
N LEU A 40 6.23 5.26 3.91
CA LEU A 40 6.19 5.54 5.34
C LEU A 40 7.38 6.41 5.80
N THR A 41 8.55 6.21 5.20
CA THR A 41 9.76 6.97 5.50
C THR A 41 9.83 8.33 4.81
N SER A 42 9.21 8.49 3.65
CA SER A 42 9.25 9.76 2.89
C SER A 42 8.09 10.71 3.20
N GLU A 43 6.86 10.19 3.32
CA GLU A 43 5.65 11.00 3.48
C GLU A 43 5.24 11.20 4.95
N HIS A 44 5.82 10.44 5.89
CA HIS A 44 5.56 10.53 7.33
C HIS A 44 4.06 10.63 7.71
N PRO A 45 3.22 9.62 7.40
CA PRO A 45 1.79 9.71 7.63
C PRO A 45 1.44 9.75 9.13
N THR A 46 1.27 10.95 9.69
CA THR A 46 1.11 11.15 11.14
C THR A 46 -0.22 10.63 11.70
N ASP A 47 -1.25 10.50 10.86
CA ASP A 47 -2.58 10.06 11.29
C ASP A 47 -2.58 8.63 11.82
N MET A 48 -1.59 7.82 11.42
CA MET A 48 -1.45 6.47 11.95
C MET A 48 -1.22 6.42 13.46
N TRP A 49 -0.59 7.44 14.04
CA TRP A 49 -0.36 7.56 15.48
C TRP A 49 -1.63 7.94 16.26
N LYS A 50 -2.69 8.34 15.56
CA LYS A 50 -4.03 8.58 16.13
C LYS A 50 -4.90 7.32 16.08
N GLY A 51 -4.31 6.16 15.75
CA GLY A 51 -5.02 4.90 15.57
C GLY A 51 -5.74 4.76 14.22
N ILE A 52 -5.54 5.68 13.27
CA ILE A 52 -6.13 5.58 11.93
C ILE A 52 -5.25 4.66 11.06
N PRO A 53 -5.72 3.49 10.61
CA PRO A 53 -4.87 2.57 9.87
C PRO A 53 -4.39 3.18 8.56
N TRP A 54 -3.08 3.08 8.30
CA TRP A 54 -2.52 3.28 6.96
C TRP A 54 -2.72 2.00 6.14
N GLU A 55 -3.13 2.14 4.89
CA GLU A 55 -3.51 1.01 4.05
C GLU A 55 -2.94 1.11 2.65
N LEU A 56 -2.28 0.03 2.22
CA LEU A 56 -1.86 -0.22 0.85
C LEU A 56 -2.63 -1.41 0.28
N LYS A 57 -3.28 -1.21 -0.86
CA LYS A 57 -3.89 -2.27 -1.66
C LYS A 57 -3.08 -2.54 -2.90
N VAL A 58 -2.86 -3.82 -3.18
CA VAL A 58 -2.27 -4.29 -4.43
C VAL A 58 -3.34 -4.96 -5.27
N THR A 59 -3.49 -4.52 -6.51
CA THR A 59 -4.54 -4.98 -7.44
C THR A 59 -3.94 -5.46 -8.76
N ASP A 60 -4.74 -6.16 -9.56
CA ASP A 60 -4.42 -6.55 -10.94
C ASP A 60 -4.90 -5.54 -12.00
N GLY A 61 -5.41 -4.37 -11.58
CA GLY A 61 -5.91 -3.32 -12.48
C GLY A 61 -5.64 -1.90 -11.93
N PRO A 62 -5.49 -0.90 -12.82
CA PRO A 62 -5.07 0.46 -12.43
C PRO A 62 -6.10 1.22 -11.60
N SER A 63 -7.34 0.73 -11.56
CA SER A 63 -8.40 1.26 -10.73
C SER A 63 -8.61 0.34 -9.53
N PRO A 64 -8.51 0.81 -8.28
CA PRO A 64 -8.83 0.00 -7.11
C PRO A 64 -10.32 -0.36 -7.00
N LYS A 65 -11.20 0.24 -7.82
CA LYS A 65 -12.62 -0.09 -7.87
C LYS A 65 -12.94 -1.23 -8.85
N GLU A 66 -12.15 -1.35 -9.91
CA GLU A 66 -12.40 -2.30 -11.01
C GLU A 66 -11.42 -3.49 -10.98
N GLY A 67 -10.18 -3.25 -10.55
CA GLY A 67 -9.18 -4.28 -10.33
C GLY A 67 -9.50 -5.14 -9.11
N ARG A 68 -9.22 -6.44 -9.21
CA ARG A 68 -9.32 -7.37 -8.10
C ARG A 68 -8.19 -7.06 -7.12
N THR A 69 -8.55 -6.86 -5.85
CA THR A 69 -7.54 -6.78 -4.77
C THR A 69 -6.91 -8.15 -4.54
N LEU A 70 -5.59 -8.20 -4.62
CA LEU A 70 -4.78 -9.41 -4.41
C LEU A 70 -4.08 -9.40 -3.06
N LEU A 71 -3.63 -8.22 -2.61
CA LEU A 71 -2.97 -8.04 -1.31
C LEU A 71 -3.49 -6.78 -0.63
N THR A 72 -3.53 -6.82 0.70
CA THR A 72 -3.74 -5.64 1.54
C THR A 72 -2.69 -5.63 2.63
N LEU A 73 -1.96 -4.52 2.75
CA LEU A 73 -1.08 -4.24 3.87
C LEU A 73 -1.75 -3.17 4.73
N THR A 74 -1.88 -3.45 6.03
CA THR A 74 -2.45 -2.52 7.01
C THR A 74 -1.43 -2.30 8.11
N LEU A 75 -1.17 -1.03 8.42
CA LEU A 75 -0.28 -0.64 9.50
C LEU A 75 -1.01 0.30 10.46
N THR A 76 -1.04 -0.07 11.73
CA THR A 76 -1.58 0.73 12.82
C THR A 76 -0.46 1.08 13.79
N ALA A 77 -0.52 2.27 14.37
CA ALA A 77 0.39 2.69 15.42
C ALA A 77 -0.39 3.41 16.51
N GLU A 78 0.17 3.45 17.71
CA GLU A 78 -0.42 4.16 18.83
C GLU A 78 0.69 4.74 19.71
N ILE A 79 0.43 5.90 20.31
CA ILE A 79 1.29 6.46 21.34
C ILE A 79 0.80 5.91 22.67
N ASN A 80 1.56 4.98 23.24
CA ASN A 80 1.29 4.47 24.58
C ASN A 80 1.76 5.50 25.62
N PRO A 81 0.91 5.87 26.60
CA PRO A 81 1.33 6.75 27.68
C PRO A 81 2.41 6.06 28.53
N THR A 82 3.47 6.80 28.86
CA THR A 82 4.52 6.40 29.82
C THR A 82 4.05 6.57 31.26
#